data_AF-A0A662SCW9-F1
#
_entry.id   AF-A0A662SCW9-F1
#
_cell.length_a   1.000
_cell.length_b   1.000
_cell.length_c   1.000
_cell.angle_alpha   90.00
_cell.angle_beta   90.00
_cell.angle_gamma   90.00
#
_symmetry.space_group_name_H-M   'P 1'
#
loop_
_entity.id
_entity.type
_entity.pdbx_description
1 polymer ?
#
loop_
_entity_poly.entity_id
_entity_poly.type
_entity_poly.pdbx_seq_one_letter_code
_entity_poly.pdbx_strand_id
1 'polypeptide(L)'
;GTTRPFETIGAPWIDGRNLANKLNELNLSGVLFREVRFVPTFSKYAGVECKGVQLHVVDRKSFKPFLVAICMLGEVLKENFNEFEWIKRPGREKGYYFDCLAGTDKIRKALEEGSDPFELYEEAQASAQEFRIEREEYLLY
;
A
#
# COMPACT_ATOMS: atom_id res chain seq x y z
N GLY A 1 -2.46 2.94 -17.59
CA GLY A 1 -1.75 3.77 -16.58
C GLY A 1 -2.37 5.14 -16.50
N THR A 2 -2.18 5.87 -15.39
CA THR A 2 -2.71 7.24 -15.19
C THR A 2 -1.61 8.28 -15.41
N THR A 3 -1.99 9.56 -15.56
CA THR A 3 -1.06 10.70 -15.67
C THR A 3 -0.38 11.08 -14.34
N ARG A 4 -0.68 10.36 -13.25
CA ARG A 4 -0.10 10.54 -11.90
C ARG A 4 0.33 9.18 -11.34
N PRO A 5 1.46 8.63 -11.80
CA PRO A 5 1.92 7.31 -11.37
C PRO A 5 2.25 7.34 -9.86
N PHE A 6 2.00 6.22 -9.18
CA PHE A 6 2.27 6.01 -7.75
C PHE A 6 1.47 6.88 -6.77
N GLU A 7 0.64 7.82 -7.24
CA GLU A 7 -0.19 8.67 -6.39
C GLU A 7 -1.63 8.18 -6.27
N THR A 8 -2.03 7.15 -7.02
CA THR A 8 -3.42 6.70 -7.12
C THR A 8 -3.50 5.19 -7.09
N ILE A 9 -4.44 4.68 -6.30
CA ILE A 9 -4.88 3.28 -6.32
C ILE A 9 -6.37 3.23 -6.63
N GLY A 10 -6.81 2.17 -7.30
CA GLY A 10 -8.22 2.01 -7.64
C GLY A 10 -8.49 0.73 -8.42
N ALA A 11 -9.74 0.27 -8.34
CA ALA A 11 -10.28 -0.86 -9.08
C ALA A 11 -11.79 -0.64 -9.30
N PRO A 12 -12.43 -1.39 -10.22
CA PRO A 12 -13.86 -1.24 -10.49
C PRO A 12 -14.75 -1.56 -9.27
N TRP A 13 -14.26 -2.41 -8.38
CA TRP A 13 -14.96 -2.90 -7.20
C TRP A 13 -14.70 -2.08 -5.91
N ILE A 14 -13.83 -1.07 -5.95
CA ILE A 14 -13.55 -0.22 -4.78
C ILE A 14 -14.64 0.84 -4.61
N ASP A 15 -15.11 1.06 -3.38
CA ASP A 15 -15.81 2.30 -3.01
C ASP A 15 -14.77 3.37 -2.63
N GLY A 16 -14.44 4.23 -3.60
CA GLY A 16 -13.40 5.24 -3.41
C GLY A 16 -13.73 6.28 -2.33
N ARG A 17 -15.01 6.56 -2.09
CA ARG A 17 -15.42 7.52 -1.06
C ARG A 17 -15.26 6.92 0.32
N ASN A 18 -15.73 5.69 0.51
CA ASN A 18 -15.59 5.00 1.77
C ASN A 18 -14.10 4.77 2.13
N LEU A 19 -13.31 4.30 1.17
CA LEU A 19 -11.86 4.10 1.34
C LEU A 19 -11.14 5.41 1.71
N ALA A 20 -11.46 6.53 1.05
CA ALA A 20 -10.87 7.83 1.39
C ALA A 20 -11.21 8.24 2.83
N ASN A 21 -12.46 8.07 3.25
CA ASN A 21 -12.89 8.40 4.61
C ASN A 21 -12.13 7.55 5.64
N LYS A 22 -12.08 6.23 5.45
CA LYS A 22 -11.35 5.31 6.33
C LYS A 22 -9.89 5.66 6.48
N LEU A 23 -9.21 5.95 5.37
CA LEU A 23 -7.79 6.30 5.40
C LEU A 23 -7.54 7.66 6.07
N ASN A 24 -8.45 8.63 5.91
CA ASN A 24 -8.36 9.90 6.62
C ASN A 24 -8.68 9.76 8.12
N GLU A 25 -9.56 8.84 8.53
CA GLU A 25 -9.85 8.50 9.93
C GLU A 25 -8.62 7.96 10.68
N LEU A 26 -7.67 7.34 9.97
CA LEU A 26 -6.40 6.88 10.54
C LEU A 26 -5.45 8.02 10.95
N ASN A 27 -5.72 9.27 10.55
CA ASN A 27 -4.92 10.46 10.91
C ASN A 27 -3.41 10.29 10.62
N LEU A 28 -3.07 9.67 9.49
CA LEU A 28 -1.68 9.43 9.09
C LEU A 28 -0.95 10.76 8.85
N SER A 29 0.24 10.90 9.44
CA SER A 29 0.98 12.15 9.39
C SER A 29 1.46 12.49 7.97
N GLY A 30 1.24 13.74 7.56
CA GLY A 30 1.78 14.30 6.31
C GLY A 30 1.08 13.86 5.03
N VAL A 31 -0.08 13.21 5.12
CA VAL A 31 -0.85 12.75 3.95
C VAL A 31 -2.35 12.99 4.11
N LEU A 32 -3.03 13.28 3.01
CA LEU A 32 -4.49 13.31 2.88
C LEU A 32 -4.92 12.40 1.74
N PHE A 33 -6.11 11.82 1.86
CA PHE A 33 -6.68 10.94 0.83
C PHE A 33 -7.93 11.56 0.22
N ARG A 34 -8.04 11.50 -1.10
CA ARG A 34 -9.16 12.05 -1.86
C ARG A 34 -9.73 11.00 -2.79
N GLU A 35 -11.05 10.85 -2.85
CA GLU A 35 -11.72 10.01 -3.85
C GLU A 35 -11.29 10.43 -5.26
N VAL A 36 -11.03 9.45 -6.11
CA VAL A 36 -10.78 9.67 -7.53
C VAL A 36 -11.51 8.62 -8.37
N ARG A 37 -11.92 9.03 -9.58
CA ARG A 37 -12.45 8.16 -10.61
C ARG A 37 -11.63 8.31 -11.87
N PHE A 38 -11.30 7.20 -12.50
CA PHE A 38 -10.48 7.20 -13.70
C PHE A 38 -10.77 5.95 -14.54
N VAL A 39 -10.56 6.07 -15.85
CA VAL A 39 -10.62 4.94 -16.79
C VAL A 39 -9.20 4.66 -17.26
N PRO A 40 -8.57 3.54 -16.86
CA PRO A 40 -7.25 3.18 -17.35
C PRO A 40 -7.24 3.02 -18.88
N THR A 41 -6.20 3.55 -19.53
CA THR A 41 -6.02 3.43 -20.99
C THR A 41 -5.28 2.15 -21.42
N PHE A 42 -4.62 1.45 -20.49
CA PHE A 42 -3.85 0.24 -20.75
C PHE A 42 -3.63 -0.56 -19.46
N SER A 43 -3.27 -1.84 -19.61
CA SER A 43 -3.02 -2.81 -18.54
C SER A 43 -4.29 -3.19 -17.75
N LYS A 44 -4.18 -3.38 -16.44
CA LYS A 44 -5.30 -3.74 -15.56
C LYS A 44 -6.48 -2.79 -15.74
N TYR A 45 -7.67 -3.37 -15.88
CA TYR A 45 -8.95 -2.65 -16.00
C TYR A 45 -9.00 -1.62 -17.15
N ALA A 46 -8.26 -1.85 -18.24
CA ALA A 46 -8.31 -0.97 -19.41
C ALA A 46 -9.75 -0.82 -19.94
N GLY A 47 -10.20 0.42 -20.13
CA GLY A 47 -11.55 0.74 -20.61
C GLY A 47 -12.68 0.60 -19.59
N VAL A 48 -12.37 0.25 -18.34
CA VAL A 48 -13.36 0.11 -17.25
C VAL A 48 -13.23 1.28 -16.28
N GLU A 49 -14.34 1.84 -15.81
CA GLU A 49 -14.31 2.85 -14.75
C GLU A 49 -13.78 2.23 -13.45
N CYS A 50 -12.68 2.80 -12.94
CA CYS A 50 -12.15 2.51 -11.62
C CYS A 50 -12.48 3.65 -10.67
N LYS A 51 -12.83 3.29 -9.44
CA LYS A 51 -12.91 4.20 -8.30
C LYS A 51 -11.78 3.87 -7.34
N GLY A 52 -11.39 4.85 -6.54
CA GLY A 52 -10.35 4.64 -5.55
C GLY A 52 -9.91 5.94 -4.90
N VAL A 53 -8.65 6.01 -4.53
CA VAL A 53 -8.09 7.13 -3.78
C VAL A 53 -6.82 7.64 -4.40
N GLN A 54 -6.70 8.97 -4.42
CA GLN A 54 -5.44 9.67 -4.63
C GLN A 54 -4.87 10.08 -3.28
N LEU A 55 -3.58 9.81 -3.10
CA LEU A 55 -2.82 10.32 -1.95
C LEU A 55 -2.24 11.70 -2.27
N HIS A 56 -2.30 12.60 -1.29
CA HIS A 56 -1.74 13.95 -1.34
C HIS A 56 -0.76 14.11 -0.18
N VAL A 57 0.54 14.12 -0.47
CA VAL A 57 1.56 14.40 0.54
C VAL A 57 1.57 15.89 0.85
N VAL A 58 1.15 16.26 2.06
CA VAL A 58 1.04 17.64 2.53
C VAL A 58 2.23 18.07 3.40
N ASP A 59 2.91 17.11 4.05
CA ASP A 59 4.18 17.34 4.73
C ASP A 59 5.13 16.16 4.49
N ARG A 60 6.19 16.41 3.74
CA ARG A 60 7.20 15.42 3.39
C ARG A 60 8.03 14.95 4.59
N LYS A 61 8.21 15.78 5.63
CA LYS A 61 9.06 15.43 6.78
C LYS A 61 8.36 14.43 7.70
N SER A 62 7.05 14.59 7.89
CA SER A 62 6.26 13.68 8.71
C SER A 62 5.77 12.45 7.95
N PHE A 63 5.72 12.49 6.60
CA PHE A 63 5.20 11.42 5.77
C PHE A 63 5.96 10.10 5.94
N LYS A 64 5.21 9.02 6.24
CA LYS A 64 5.73 7.66 6.39
C LYS A 64 5.22 6.78 5.23
N PRO A 65 5.95 6.70 4.10
CA PRO A 65 5.43 6.06 2.88
C PRO A 65 5.10 4.57 3.07
N PHE A 66 5.92 3.85 3.84
CA PHE A 66 5.70 2.43 4.08
C PHE A 66 4.44 2.16 4.91
N LEU A 67 4.26 2.87 6.04
CA LEU A 67 3.04 2.82 6.85
C LEU A 67 1.80 3.13 6.00
N VAL A 68 1.86 4.19 5.21
CA VAL A 68 0.75 4.58 4.33
C VAL A 68 0.40 3.48 3.32
N ALA A 69 1.40 2.84 2.73
CA ALA A 69 1.18 1.75 1.78
C ALA A 69 0.48 0.54 2.42
N ILE A 70 0.91 0.11 3.61
CA ILE A 70 0.31 -1.03 4.31
C ILE A 70 -1.08 -0.69 4.88
N CYS A 71 -1.31 0.54 5.34
CA CYS A 71 -2.65 1.00 5.75
C CYS A 71 -3.62 0.99 4.56
N MET A 72 -3.22 1.54 3.41
CA MET A 72 -4.03 1.49 2.19
C MET A 72 -4.37 0.06 1.78
N LEU A 73 -3.40 -0.84 1.82
CA LEU A 73 -3.61 -2.24 1.47
C LEU A 73 -4.50 -2.97 2.47
N GLY A 74 -4.31 -2.73 3.77
CA GLY A 74 -5.15 -3.28 4.83
C GLY A 74 -6.61 -2.86 4.72
N GLU A 75 -6.88 -1.56 4.50
CA GLU A 75 -8.26 -1.08 4.33
C GLU A 75 -8.93 -1.66 3.07
N VAL A 76 -8.20 -1.78 1.96
CA VAL A 76 -8.71 -2.45 0.74
C VAL A 76 -9.03 -3.93 1.01
N LEU A 77 -8.15 -4.65 1.70
CA LEU A 77 -8.35 -6.08 1.96
C LEU A 77 -9.53 -6.32 2.92
N LYS A 78 -9.73 -5.46 3.93
CA LYS A 78 -10.87 -5.59 4.87
C LYS A 78 -12.22 -5.53 4.16
N GLU A 79 -12.39 -4.66 3.17
CA GLU A 79 -13.68 -4.44 2.51
C GLU A 79 -13.86 -5.24 1.21
N ASN A 80 -12.77 -5.61 0.56
CA ASN A 80 -12.79 -6.17 -0.79
C ASN A 80 -11.99 -7.47 -0.95
N PHE A 81 -11.77 -8.21 0.14
CA PHE A 81 -10.97 -9.45 0.11
C PHE A 81 -11.34 -10.40 -1.03
N ASN A 82 -12.65 -10.61 -1.25
CA ASN A 82 -13.15 -11.54 -2.26
C ASN A 82 -12.86 -11.11 -3.71
N GLU A 83 -12.68 -9.81 -3.95
CA GLU A 83 -12.42 -9.23 -5.28
C GLU A 83 -10.91 -8.98 -5.51
N PHE A 84 -10.11 -9.08 -4.45
CA PHE A 84 -8.68 -8.84 -4.47
C PHE A 84 -7.91 -10.12 -4.79
N GLU A 85 -6.88 -10.02 -5.64
CA GLU A 85 -5.96 -11.13 -5.92
C GLU A 85 -4.50 -10.69 -5.85
N TRP A 86 -3.69 -11.43 -5.10
CA TRP A 86 -2.23 -11.30 -5.10
C TRP A 86 -1.63 -11.86 -6.39
N ILE A 87 -0.72 -11.09 -7.00
CA ILE A 87 -0.07 -11.51 -8.24
C ILE A 87 0.94 -12.62 -7.95
N LYS A 88 0.65 -13.83 -8.46
CA LYS A 88 1.56 -14.98 -8.41
C LYS A 88 2.80 -14.74 -9.27
N ARG A 89 3.93 -15.33 -8.89
CA ARG A 89 5.16 -15.27 -9.68
C ARG A 89 5.05 -16.19 -10.91
N PRO A 90 5.24 -15.69 -12.14
CA PRO A 90 5.22 -16.50 -13.34
C PRO A 90 6.37 -17.50 -13.33
N GLY A 91 6.10 -18.73 -13.77
CA GLY A 91 7.11 -19.79 -13.85
C GLY A 91 7.55 -20.38 -12.51
N ARG A 92 6.83 -20.11 -11.41
CA ARG A 92 7.07 -20.72 -10.09
C ARG A 92 5.77 -21.33 -9.57
N GLU A 93 5.86 -22.51 -8.95
CA GLU A 93 4.69 -23.19 -8.36
C GLU A 93 4.11 -22.46 -7.15
N LYS A 94 4.94 -21.70 -6.41
CA LYS A 94 4.56 -20.99 -5.18
C LYS A 94 5.17 -19.59 -5.08
N GLY A 95 4.47 -18.72 -4.38
CA GLY A 95 4.92 -17.38 -3.97
C GLY A 95 4.37 -16.24 -4.81
N TYR A 96 4.27 -15.08 -4.18
CA TYR A 96 3.70 -13.87 -4.77
C TYR A 96 4.79 -12.82 -5.04
N TYR A 97 4.55 -11.95 -6.03
CA TYR A 97 5.45 -10.83 -6.29
C TYR A 97 5.55 -9.88 -5.09
N PHE A 98 4.45 -9.68 -4.38
CA PHE A 98 4.43 -8.85 -3.19
C PHE A 98 5.45 -9.33 -2.14
N ASP A 99 5.47 -10.63 -1.84
CA ASP A 99 6.39 -11.22 -0.86
C ASP A 99 7.86 -10.98 -1.25
N CYS A 100 8.17 -10.95 -2.55
CA CYS A 100 9.52 -10.67 -3.04
C CYS A 100 9.89 -9.19 -2.91
N LEU A 101 8.93 -8.29 -3.15
CA LEU A 101 9.13 -6.84 -2.98
C LEU A 101 9.25 -6.47 -1.50
N ALA A 102 8.47 -7.12 -0.65
CA ALA A 102 8.49 -6.95 0.80
C ALA A 102 9.71 -7.62 1.47
N GLY A 103 10.35 -8.57 0.79
CA GLY A 103 11.42 -9.39 1.36
C GLY A 103 10.93 -10.44 2.37
N THR A 104 9.61 -10.60 2.54
CA THR A 104 8.97 -11.51 3.48
C THR A 104 7.52 -11.77 3.09
N ASP A 105 6.96 -12.93 3.45
CA ASP A 105 5.53 -13.23 3.28
C ASP A 105 4.69 -12.84 4.51
N LYS A 106 5.32 -12.44 5.61
CA LYS A 106 4.66 -12.07 6.88
C LYS A 106 3.63 -10.95 6.69
N ILE A 107 4.00 -9.88 5.97
CA ILE A 107 3.13 -8.72 5.76
C ILE A 107 1.86 -9.14 5.01
N ARG A 108 2.02 -9.94 3.94
CA ARG A 108 0.88 -10.40 3.15
C ARG A 108 -0.08 -11.22 4.01
N LYS A 109 0.45 -12.23 4.70
CA LYS A 109 -0.35 -13.13 5.55
C LYS A 109 -1.07 -12.37 6.66
N ALA A 110 -0.37 -11.48 7.36
CA ALA A 110 -0.96 -10.67 8.41
C ALA A 110 -2.09 -9.76 7.90
N LEU A 111 -1.90 -9.12 6.73
CA LEU A 111 -2.97 -8.31 6.13
C LEU A 111 -4.16 -9.16 5.65
N GLU A 112 -3.91 -10.38 5.14
CA GLU A 112 -4.99 -11.34 4.80
C GLU A 112 -5.78 -11.78 6.05
N GLU A 113 -5.11 -11.88 7.20
CA GLU A 113 -5.71 -12.21 8.51
C GLU A 113 -6.37 -11.01 9.20
N GLY A 114 -6.27 -9.81 8.62
CA GLY A 114 -6.86 -8.59 9.16
C GLY A 114 -6.07 -7.96 10.31
N SER A 115 -4.79 -8.29 10.48
CA SER A 115 -3.89 -7.68 11.47
C SER A 115 -3.81 -6.16 11.29
N ASP A 116 -3.50 -5.46 12.38
CA ASP A 116 -3.35 -4.02 12.37
C ASP A 116 -2.07 -3.60 11.60
N PRO A 117 -2.18 -2.79 10.53
CA PRO A 117 -1.02 -2.27 9.82
C PRO A 117 -0.02 -1.50 10.70
N PHE A 118 -0.46 -0.90 11.82
CA PHE A 118 0.45 -0.22 12.74
C PHE A 118 1.39 -1.19 13.45
N GLU A 119 0.93 -2.38 13.83
CA GLU A 119 1.78 -3.41 14.45
C GLU A 119 2.84 -3.91 13.46
N LEU A 120 2.46 -4.14 12.20
CA LEU A 120 3.38 -4.51 11.13
C LEU A 120 4.43 -3.42 10.86
N TYR A 121 4.05 -2.15 10.99
CA TYR A 121 4.98 -1.04 10.86
C TYR A 121 5.99 -0.99 12.00
N GLU A 122 5.57 -1.23 13.24
CA GLU A 122 6.46 -1.25 14.41
C GLU A 122 7.47 -2.40 14.32
N GLU A 123 7.06 -3.62 13.90
CA GLU A 123 8.01 -4.73 13.65
C GLU A 123 9.04 -4.32 12.59
N ALA A 124 8.60 -3.70 11.50
CA ALA A 124 9.51 -3.21 10.46
C ALA A 124 10.43 -2.08 10.95
N GLN A 125 9.96 -1.20 11.84
CA GLN A 125 10.79 -0.16 12.45
C GLN A 125 11.89 -0.76 13.33
N ALA A 126 11.61 -1.82 14.08
CA ALA A 126 12.62 -2.48 14.91
C ALA A 126 13.81 -2.97 14.07
N SER A 127 13.54 -3.73 13.00
CA SER A 127 14.60 -4.16 12.06
C SER A 127 15.28 -2.98 11.35
N ALA A 128 14.54 -1.90 11.04
CA ALA A 128 15.13 -0.71 10.47
C ALA A 128 16.08 0.02 11.43
N GLN A 129 15.86 -0.05 12.75
CA GLN A 129 16.80 0.51 13.73
C GLN A 129 18.08 -0.31 13.82
N GLU A 130 17.99 -1.63 13.81
CA GLU A 130 19.16 -2.52 13.76
C GLU A 130 20.03 -2.19 12.54
N PHE A 131 19.41 -2.07 11.36
CA PHE A 131 20.12 -1.70 10.14
C PHE A 131 20.70 -0.27 10.18
N ARG A 132 20.05 0.66 10.91
CA ARG A 132 20.61 2.01 11.09
C ARG A 132 21.91 2.02 11.87
N ILE A 133 22.08 1.10 12.82
CA ILE A 133 23.32 0.93 13.60
C ILE A 133 24.37 0.25 12.72
N GLU A 134 24.02 -0.85 12.05
CA GLU A 134 24.94 -1.59 11.18
C GLU A 134 25.52 -0.72 10.06
N ARG A 135 24.68 0.13 9.45
CA ARG A 135 25.14 0.98 8.34
C ARG A 135 26.07 2.11 8.76
N GLU A 136 26.19 2.45 10.05
CA GLU A 136 26.99 3.60 10.52
C GLU A 136 28.44 3.53 10.05
N GLU A 137 29.04 2.34 10.07
CA GLU A 137 30.43 2.11 9.62
C GLU A 137 30.64 2.40 8.13
N TYR A 138 29.57 2.46 7.35
CA TYR A 138 29.60 2.61 5.90
C TYR A 138 29.04 3.97 5.43
N LEU A 139 28.62 4.86 6.33
CA LEU A 139 28.08 6.17 5.95
C LEU A 139 29.19 7.12 5.50
N LEU A 140 29.02 7.69 4.31
CA LEU A 140 29.88 8.76 3.78
C LEU A 140 29.24 10.15 3.95
N TYR A 141 27.95 10.22 4.28
CA TYR A 141 27.14 11.43 4.49
C TYR A 141 25.91 11.12 5.36
#